data_AF-A0A3R1AXZ4-F1
#
_entry.id   AF-A0A3R1AXZ4-F1
#
_cell.length_a   1.000
_cell.length_b   1.000
_cell.length_c   1.000
_cell.angle_alpha   90.00
_cell.angle_beta   90.00
_cell.angle_gamma   90.00
#
_symmetry.space_group_name_H-M   'P 1'
#
loop_
_entity.id
_entity.type
_entity.pdbx_description
1 polymer ?
#
loop_
_entity_poly.entity_id
_entity_poly.type
_entity_poly.pdbx_seq_one_letter_code
_entity_poly.pdbx_strand_id
1 'polypeptide(L)'
;MSTLIRINVTNNSPFLHTFFFFQQPSVYTGGSEVFSNSLLSTAILPAAQGGSVYTFLLNLQYYAGVQQRHGQLTIGQPSGYASAIQSIELTPATGAVNNCTTMINKPALGLKPPVQDSGVQKGAFRIISPTYNPTLEQYNGGSAVRMIDGSVVLSNFVTVNPGSNLDCQPVLKFYVQVGEYTAGTVMNFTSSSVDAALCDATEGYTTFNVVYNADGTWTVTPGVSKMSAKADAHGNLLFDEQDLNTDIYNEAGTDIICRGYTTNTTSPFTVTHLTYPDNIHYLGAYMLSVDGGPRTGTNCTLKNNATAQFTH
;
A
#
# COMPACT_ATOMS: atom_id res chain seq x y z
N MET A 1 11.01 -11.73 -2.36
CA MET A 1 9.55 -11.83 -2.11
C MET A 1 9.04 -10.42 -1.95
N SER A 2 7.97 -10.05 -2.66
CA SER A 2 7.24 -8.80 -2.38
C SER A 2 6.21 -9.08 -1.29
N THR A 3 6.11 -8.19 -0.30
CA THR A 3 4.97 -8.22 0.63
C THR A 3 3.74 -7.72 -0.12
N LEU A 4 2.57 -8.31 0.13
CA LEU A 4 1.32 -7.92 -0.54
C LEU A 4 0.33 -7.30 0.45
N ILE A 5 -0.47 -6.35 -0.01
CA ILE A 5 -1.75 -6.04 0.64
C ILE A 5 -2.81 -6.95 0.05
N ARG A 6 -3.56 -7.62 0.92
CA ARG A 6 -4.67 -8.51 0.62
C ARG A 6 -5.95 -7.94 1.23
N ILE A 7 -6.96 -7.74 0.40
CA ILE A 7 -8.30 -7.34 0.86
C ILE A 7 -9.30 -8.36 0.33
N ASN A 8 -9.87 -9.14 1.23
CA ASN A 8 -10.90 -10.14 0.94
C ASN A 8 -12.26 -9.49 1.15
N VAL A 9 -13.05 -9.36 0.09
CA VAL A 9 -14.36 -8.71 0.12
C VAL A 9 -15.46 -9.76 -0.01
N THR A 10 -16.39 -9.73 0.94
CA THR A 10 -17.60 -10.56 0.94
C THR A 10 -18.84 -9.65 0.90
N ASN A 11 -19.78 -9.98 0.03
CA ASN A 11 -21.07 -9.31 -0.05
C ASN A 11 -22.13 -10.11 0.72
N ASN A 12 -22.51 -9.67 1.91
CA ASN A 12 -23.60 -10.27 2.70
C ASN A 12 -24.96 -9.59 2.47
N SER A 13 -25.03 -8.63 1.54
CA SER A 13 -26.31 -8.06 1.13
C SER A 13 -27.12 -9.06 0.29
N PRO A 14 -28.45 -8.86 0.15
CA PRO A 14 -29.28 -9.73 -0.67
C PRO A 14 -29.14 -9.48 -2.18
N PHE A 15 -28.36 -8.48 -2.61
CA PHE A 15 -28.26 -8.05 -4.00
C PHE A 15 -26.83 -8.17 -4.55
N LEU A 16 -26.71 -8.36 -5.86
CA LEU A 16 -25.45 -8.17 -6.57
C LEU A 16 -25.00 -6.71 -6.42
N HIS A 17 -23.73 -6.52 -6.04
CA HIS A 17 -23.11 -5.20 -6.01
C HIS A 17 -21.80 -5.20 -6.77
N THR A 18 -21.50 -4.05 -7.39
CA THR A 18 -20.19 -3.73 -7.91
C THR A 18 -19.40 -2.99 -6.83
N PHE A 19 -18.16 -3.41 -6.61
CA PHE A 19 -17.25 -2.87 -5.62
C PHE A 19 -16.02 -2.30 -6.33
N PHE A 20 -15.59 -1.11 -5.93
CA PHE A 20 -14.35 -0.51 -6.42
C PHE A 20 -13.38 -0.21 -5.27
N PHE A 21 -12.10 -0.26 -5.61
CA PHE A 21 -10.99 -0.13 -4.67
C PHE A 21 -10.22 1.15 -4.96
N PHE A 22 -9.79 1.85 -3.92
CA PHE A 22 -8.99 3.07 -4.06
C PHE A 22 -8.08 3.28 -2.85
N GLN A 23 -7.10 4.16 -3.00
CA GLN A 23 -6.15 4.48 -1.93
C GLN A 23 -6.42 5.89 -1.43
N GLN A 24 -6.16 6.14 -0.14
CA GLN A 24 -6.02 7.48 0.39
C GLN A 24 -5.04 8.30 -0.49
N PRO A 25 -5.44 9.51 -0.93
CA PRO A 25 -4.54 10.41 -1.62
C PRO A 25 -3.24 10.64 -0.84
N SER A 26 -2.12 10.60 -1.56
CA SER A 26 -0.82 10.97 -1.01
C SER A 26 -0.80 12.45 -0.66
N VAL A 27 0.07 12.84 0.26
CA VAL A 27 0.37 14.26 0.50
C VAL A 27 1.37 14.71 -0.55
N TYR A 28 1.03 15.76 -1.30
CA TYR A 28 1.84 16.28 -2.40
C TYR A 28 2.42 17.65 -2.08
N THR A 29 3.65 17.88 -2.53
CA THR A 29 4.27 19.22 -2.62
C THR A 29 4.73 19.45 -4.05
N GLY A 30 4.31 20.58 -4.66
CA GLY A 30 4.61 20.92 -6.05
C GLY A 30 3.48 20.71 -7.07
N GLY A 31 2.27 20.35 -6.61
CA GLY A 31 1.04 20.25 -7.41
C GLY A 31 -0.12 21.06 -6.81
N SER A 32 -1.17 21.30 -7.60
CA SER A 32 -2.32 22.10 -7.18
C SER A 32 -3.47 21.25 -6.62
N GLU A 33 -3.97 20.34 -7.44
CA GLU A 33 -5.16 19.54 -7.16
C GLU A 33 -4.82 18.05 -7.24
N VAL A 34 -5.26 17.32 -6.22
CA VAL A 34 -5.01 15.88 -6.11
C VAL A 34 -6.22 15.12 -6.64
N PHE A 35 -5.99 14.31 -7.65
CA PHE A 35 -6.96 13.40 -8.23
C PHE A 35 -6.71 11.98 -7.74
N SER A 36 -7.75 11.16 -7.71
CA SER A 36 -7.66 9.73 -7.39
C SER A 36 -8.25 8.93 -8.52
N ASN A 37 -7.67 7.78 -8.81
CA ASN A 37 -8.29 6.78 -9.68
C ASN A 37 -8.86 5.63 -8.87
N SER A 38 -9.90 5.01 -9.41
CA SER A 38 -10.24 3.64 -9.02
C SER A 38 -9.09 2.72 -9.43
N LEU A 39 -8.70 1.84 -8.53
CA LEU A 39 -7.64 0.87 -8.73
C LEU A 39 -8.15 -0.39 -9.42
N LEU A 40 -9.37 -0.78 -9.10
CA LEU A 40 -10.03 -1.99 -9.57
C LEU A 40 -11.53 -1.83 -9.35
N SER A 41 -12.34 -2.47 -10.20
CA SER A 41 -13.75 -2.71 -9.92
C SER A 41 -14.14 -4.15 -10.26
N THR A 42 -15.05 -4.72 -9.47
CA THR A 42 -15.54 -6.10 -9.64
C THR A 42 -16.96 -6.26 -9.10
N ALA A 43 -17.75 -7.12 -9.74
CA ALA A 43 -19.09 -7.47 -9.27
C ALA A 43 -19.01 -8.72 -8.38
N ILE A 44 -19.67 -8.68 -7.21
CA ILE A 44 -19.65 -9.77 -6.23
C ILE A 44 -21.09 -10.15 -5.87
N LEU A 45 -21.45 -11.41 -6.14
CA LEU A 45 -22.75 -11.97 -5.78
C LEU A 45 -22.92 -12.05 -4.26
N PRO A 46 -24.18 -12.02 -3.75
CA PRO A 46 -24.47 -12.34 -2.37
C PRO A 46 -23.82 -13.66 -1.93
N ALA A 47 -23.17 -13.65 -0.76
CA ALA A 47 -22.53 -14.83 -0.19
C ALA A 47 -23.52 -15.99 0.00
N ALA A 48 -24.78 -15.68 0.36
CA ALA A 48 -25.84 -16.67 0.49
C ALA A 48 -26.24 -17.34 -0.85
N GLN A 49 -25.94 -16.72 -1.99
CA GLN A 49 -26.27 -17.25 -3.32
C GLN A 49 -25.08 -17.97 -3.97
N GLY A 50 -23.86 -17.46 -3.78
CA GLY A 50 -22.68 -17.95 -4.51
C GLY A 50 -21.47 -18.30 -3.64
N GLY A 51 -21.49 -18.04 -2.33
CA GLY A 51 -20.34 -18.24 -1.44
C GLY A 51 -19.09 -17.46 -1.85
N SER A 52 -19.24 -16.46 -2.73
CA SER A 52 -18.12 -15.80 -3.40
C SER A 52 -17.43 -14.78 -2.50
N VAL A 53 -16.11 -14.90 -2.38
CA VAL A 53 -15.21 -13.90 -1.81
C VAL A 53 -14.30 -13.40 -2.92
N TYR A 54 -14.19 -12.08 -3.07
CA TYR A 54 -13.24 -11.49 -4.00
C TYR A 54 -11.96 -11.10 -3.28
N THR A 55 -10.81 -11.46 -3.82
CA THR A 55 -9.51 -11.10 -3.22
C THR A 55 -8.80 -10.07 -4.09
N PHE A 56 -8.64 -8.86 -3.55
CA PHE A 56 -7.81 -7.82 -4.13
C PHE A 56 -6.37 -7.95 -3.61
N LEU A 57 -5.40 -7.97 -4.51
CA LEU A 57 -3.98 -8.09 -4.20
C LEU A 57 -3.19 -6.96 -4.87
N LEU A 58 -2.39 -6.25 -4.08
CA LEU A 58 -1.41 -5.30 -4.60
C LEU A 58 -0.04 -5.53 -3.95
N ASN A 59 1.03 -5.19 -4.67
CA ASN A 59 2.37 -5.21 -4.09
C ASN A 59 2.54 -4.05 -3.10
N LEU A 60 2.95 -4.35 -1.87
CA LEU A 60 3.39 -3.37 -0.88
C LEU A 60 4.79 -2.86 -1.25
N GLN A 61 4.84 -2.07 -2.32
CA GLN A 61 6.02 -1.41 -2.86
C GLN A 61 5.59 -0.02 -3.32
N TYR A 62 6.36 1.00 -2.98
CA TYR A 62 6.11 2.34 -3.47
C TYR A 62 6.58 2.46 -4.92
N TYR A 63 5.74 3.08 -5.75
CA TYR A 63 6.05 3.35 -7.13
C TYR A 63 5.81 4.82 -7.45
N ALA A 64 6.84 5.46 -7.99
CA ALA A 64 6.68 6.72 -8.68
C ALA A 64 6.08 6.43 -10.05
N GLY A 65 5.00 7.13 -10.39
CA GLY A 65 4.35 7.02 -11.69
C GLY A 65 4.22 8.36 -12.38
N VAL A 66 4.36 8.35 -13.70
CA VAL A 66 3.98 9.46 -14.59
C VAL A 66 3.12 8.93 -15.72
N GLN A 67 2.18 9.75 -16.19
CA GLN A 67 1.27 9.37 -17.25
C GLN A 67 1.00 10.57 -18.15
N GLN A 68 0.91 10.33 -19.46
CA GLN A 68 0.44 11.33 -20.40
C GLN A 68 -1.05 11.57 -20.16
N ARG A 69 -1.40 12.80 -19.81
CA ARG A 69 -2.76 13.20 -19.48
C ARG A 69 -3.62 13.20 -20.74
N HIS A 70 -4.83 12.67 -20.63
CA HIS A 70 -5.83 12.74 -21.68
C HIS A 70 -6.89 13.80 -21.37
N GLY A 71 -6.86 14.91 -22.09
CA GLY A 71 -7.87 15.96 -21.99
C GLY A 71 -8.08 16.49 -20.57
N GLN A 72 -9.31 16.90 -20.28
CA GLN A 72 -9.69 17.37 -18.96
C GLN A 72 -9.90 16.19 -17.99
N LEU A 73 -9.35 16.31 -16.78
CA LEU A 73 -9.55 15.32 -15.72
C LEU A 73 -10.98 15.46 -15.20
N THR A 74 -11.83 14.51 -15.59
CA THR A 74 -13.26 14.50 -15.27
C THR A 74 -13.59 13.18 -14.60
N ILE A 75 -14.42 13.21 -13.55
CA ILE A 75 -14.89 12.02 -12.84
C ILE A 75 -15.50 11.01 -13.83
N GLY A 76 -15.13 9.74 -13.68
CA GLY A 76 -15.55 8.62 -14.52
C GLY A 76 -14.76 8.47 -15.83
N GLN A 77 -13.88 9.41 -16.18
CA GLN A 77 -13.07 9.33 -17.39
C GLN A 77 -11.66 8.80 -17.13
N PRO A 78 -11.02 8.14 -18.11
CA PRO A 78 -9.62 7.74 -18.00
C PRO A 78 -8.72 8.93 -17.67
N SER A 79 -7.83 8.76 -16.70
CA SER A 79 -6.88 9.80 -16.28
C SER A 79 -5.78 10.06 -17.32
N GLY A 80 -5.46 9.07 -18.15
CA GLY A 80 -4.46 9.17 -19.20
C GLY A 80 -4.18 7.83 -19.88
N TYR A 81 -3.11 7.79 -20.68
CA TYR A 81 -2.75 6.63 -21.50
C TYR A 81 -1.34 6.12 -21.18
N ALA A 82 -0.35 6.51 -22.00
CA ALA A 82 1.03 6.11 -21.85
C ALA A 82 1.51 6.42 -20.44
N SER A 83 2.03 5.41 -19.75
CA SER A 83 2.43 5.50 -18.34
C SER A 83 3.82 4.92 -18.16
N ALA A 84 4.59 5.52 -17.27
CA ALA A 84 5.89 5.01 -16.84
C ALA A 84 5.94 4.96 -15.32
N ILE A 85 6.64 3.96 -14.80
CA ILE A 85 6.64 3.58 -13.39
C ILE A 85 8.04 3.11 -12.99
N GLN A 86 8.49 3.51 -11.80
CA GLN A 86 9.70 3.00 -11.16
C GLN A 86 9.42 2.64 -9.71
N SER A 87 9.93 1.49 -9.26
CA SER A 87 9.96 1.16 -7.83
C SER A 87 10.88 2.17 -7.15
N ILE A 88 10.40 2.81 -6.09
CA ILE A 88 11.11 3.90 -5.42
C ILE A 88 11.04 3.73 -3.91
N GLU A 89 12.00 4.28 -3.18
CA GLU A 89 12.03 4.23 -1.73
C GLU A 89 11.55 5.56 -1.14
N LEU A 90 10.94 5.50 0.05
CA LEU A 90 10.61 6.71 0.80
C LEU A 90 11.82 7.16 1.61
N THR A 91 12.07 8.47 1.64
CA THR A 91 13.15 9.05 2.42
C THR A 91 12.99 8.67 3.90
N PRO A 92 13.93 7.92 4.50
CA PRO A 92 13.80 7.48 5.88
C PRO A 92 14.08 8.62 6.86
N ALA A 93 13.79 8.39 8.15
CA ALA A 93 14.15 9.33 9.20
C ALA A 93 15.67 9.51 9.35
N THR A 94 16.43 8.43 9.07
CA THR A 94 17.89 8.38 9.06
C THR A 94 18.34 7.44 7.94
N GLY A 95 19.52 7.69 7.37
CA GLY A 95 20.07 6.89 6.27
C GLY A 95 19.81 7.49 4.88
N ALA A 96 20.23 6.75 3.86
CA ALA A 96 20.20 7.15 2.46
C ALA A 96 19.55 6.05 1.62
N VAL A 97 18.66 6.43 0.73
CA VAL A 97 17.89 5.52 -0.12
C VAL A 97 17.69 6.14 -1.51
N ASN A 98 17.30 5.33 -2.49
CA ASN A 98 16.98 5.83 -3.83
C ASN A 98 15.53 6.35 -3.88
N ASN A 99 15.38 7.62 -3.49
CA ASN A 99 14.09 8.32 -3.27
C ASN A 99 13.71 9.31 -4.37
N CYS A 100 14.51 9.47 -5.43
CA CYS A 100 14.25 10.48 -6.46
C CYS A 100 14.38 9.90 -7.87
N THR A 101 13.38 10.13 -8.73
CA THR A 101 13.43 9.77 -10.15
C THR A 101 13.23 11.00 -11.03
N THR A 102 13.72 10.93 -12.27
CA THR A 102 13.54 11.98 -13.27
C THR A 102 12.64 11.47 -14.40
N MET A 103 11.60 12.24 -14.70
CA MET A 103 10.74 12.02 -15.84
C MET A 103 11.47 12.34 -17.15
N ILE A 104 11.20 11.51 -18.16
CA ILE A 104 11.64 11.70 -19.54
C ILE A 104 10.37 11.91 -20.35
N ASN A 105 10.29 12.99 -21.14
CA ASN A 105 9.17 13.21 -22.06
C ASN A 105 9.58 13.10 -23.54
N LYS A 106 10.88 12.94 -23.84
CA LYS A 106 11.41 12.80 -25.20
C LYS A 106 12.50 11.71 -25.27
N PRO A 107 12.51 10.85 -26.30
CA PRO A 107 11.55 10.78 -27.42
C PRO A 107 10.19 10.17 -27.02
N ALA A 108 10.08 9.58 -25.84
CA ALA A 108 8.86 9.01 -25.30
C ALA A 108 8.78 9.23 -23.78
N LEU A 109 7.59 9.02 -23.20
CA LEU A 109 7.38 9.11 -21.76
C LEU A 109 8.13 7.99 -21.03
N GLY A 110 8.85 8.35 -19.97
CA GLY A 110 9.64 7.41 -19.17
C GLY A 110 10.00 7.97 -17.79
N LEU A 111 10.56 7.10 -16.95
CA LEU A 111 11.16 7.45 -15.67
C LEU A 111 12.55 6.82 -15.59
N LYS A 112 13.57 7.60 -15.22
CA LYS A 112 14.91 7.07 -14.95
C LYS A 112 14.89 6.18 -13.70
N PRO A 113 15.81 5.20 -13.59
CA PRO A 113 16.02 4.48 -12.33
C PRO A 113 16.21 5.49 -11.17
N PRO A 114 15.58 5.26 -9.99
CA PRO A 114 15.72 6.20 -8.90
C PRO A 114 17.16 6.30 -8.38
N VAL A 115 17.50 7.50 -7.94
CA VAL A 115 18.77 7.86 -7.32
C VAL A 115 18.49 8.51 -5.97
N GLN A 116 19.52 8.61 -5.14
CA GLN A 116 19.46 9.32 -3.88
C GLN A 116 19.44 10.84 -4.09
N ASP A 117 18.48 11.52 -3.45
CA ASP A 117 18.44 12.97 -3.29
C ASP A 117 18.17 13.30 -1.80
N SER A 118 19.13 13.95 -1.15
CA SER A 118 19.02 14.34 0.27
C SER A 118 18.04 15.48 0.52
N GLY A 119 17.57 16.16 -0.54
CA GLY A 119 16.61 17.26 -0.46
C GLY A 119 15.14 16.82 -0.51
N VAL A 120 14.86 15.52 -0.55
CA VAL A 120 13.49 14.98 -0.48
C VAL A 120 13.05 14.92 0.98
N GLN A 121 11.81 15.31 1.26
CA GLN A 121 11.28 15.27 2.61
C GLN A 121 11.14 13.82 3.13
N LYS A 122 11.29 13.66 4.45
CA LYS A 122 11.09 12.37 5.13
C LYS A 122 9.70 11.82 4.87
N GLY A 123 9.61 10.52 4.60
CA GLY A 123 8.37 9.84 4.23
C GLY A 123 7.93 10.06 2.79
N ALA A 124 8.66 10.83 1.98
CA ALA A 124 8.34 11.06 0.58
C ALA A 124 9.39 10.51 -0.39
N PHE A 125 8.96 10.35 -1.63
CA PHE A 125 9.81 10.27 -2.81
C PHE A 125 9.61 11.49 -3.71
N ARG A 126 10.53 11.74 -4.64
CA ARG A 126 10.49 12.85 -5.60
C ARG A 126 10.43 12.38 -7.05
N ILE A 127 9.60 13.07 -7.84
CA ILE A 127 9.63 13.04 -9.30
C ILE A 127 10.11 14.40 -9.79
N ILE A 128 11.22 14.43 -10.52
CA ILE A 128 11.74 15.63 -11.19
C ILE A 128 11.16 15.67 -12.60
N SER A 129 10.48 16.76 -12.90
CA SER A 129 9.89 17.03 -14.20
C SER A 129 10.89 17.74 -15.12
N PRO A 130 11.03 17.33 -16.40
CA PRO A 130 11.79 18.10 -17.37
C PRO A 130 11.04 19.39 -17.73
N THR A 131 11.72 20.33 -18.39
CA THR A 131 11.03 21.45 -19.02
C THR A 131 10.29 20.98 -20.28
N TYR A 132 9.03 21.34 -20.42
CA TYR A 132 8.17 21.11 -21.59
C TYR A 132 7.14 22.24 -21.72
N ASN A 133 6.41 22.25 -22.85
CA ASN A 133 5.35 23.23 -23.06
C ASN A 133 4.01 22.67 -22.55
N PRO A 134 3.46 23.20 -21.44
CA PRO A 134 2.24 22.67 -20.82
C PRO A 134 0.96 22.91 -21.65
N THR A 135 1.04 23.72 -22.72
CA THR A 135 -0.07 23.91 -23.66
C THR A 135 -0.12 22.83 -24.75
N LEU A 136 1.01 22.18 -25.02
CA LEU A 136 1.12 21.12 -26.04
C LEU A 136 1.09 19.73 -25.40
N GLU A 137 1.71 19.60 -24.24
CA GLU A 137 1.88 18.33 -23.53
C GLU A 137 1.48 18.51 -22.08
N GLN A 138 0.68 17.58 -21.56
CA GLN A 138 0.30 17.56 -20.16
C GLN A 138 0.57 16.18 -19.58
N TYR A 139 1.05 16.17 -18.34
CA TYR A 139 1.42 14.96 -17.65
C TYR A 139 0.83 14.94 -16.25
N ASN A 140 0.40 13.76 -15.84
CA ASN A 140 0.04 13.44 -14.48
C ASN A 140 1.23 12.76 -13.81
N GLY A 141 1.40 12.96 -12.51
CA GLY A 141 2.47 12.35 -11.74
C GLY A 141 2.06 12.13 -10.30
N GLY A 142 2.53 11.04 -9.70
CA GLY A 142 2.24 10.74 -8.31
C GLY A 142 2.48 9.28 -7.93
N SER A 143 1.70 8.81 -6.97
CA SER A 143 1.76 7.45 -6.45
C SER A 143 1.09 6.48 -7.42
N ALA A 144 1.84 5.50 -7.89
CA ALA A 144 1.33 4.38 -8.67
C ALA A 144 1.23 3.12 -7.82
N VAL A 145 0.36 2.21 -8.25
CA VAL A 145 0.33 0.83 -7.79
C VAL A 145 0.54 -0.09 -8.97
N ARG A 146 1.19 -1.24 -8.70
CA ARG A 146 1.27 -2.35 -9.63
C ARG A 146 0.47 -3.52 -9.08
N MET A 147 -0.57 -3.89 -9.81
CA MET A 147 -1.37 -5.07 -9.53
C MET A 147 -0.56 -6.34 -9.81
N ILE A 148 -1.06 -7.46 -9.30
CA ILE A 148 -0.38 -8.74 -9.45
C ILE A 148 -0.33 -9.25 -10.89
N ASP A 149 -1.30 -8.85 -11.71
CA ASP A 149 -1.33 -9.12 -13.16
C ASP A 149 -0.35 -8.24 -13.96
N GLY A 150 0.41 -7.38 -13.29
CA GLY A 150 1.37 -6.46 -13.90
C GLY A 150 0.75 -5.16 -14.40
N SER A 151 -0.57 -4.98 -14.33
CA SER A 151 -1.23 -3.71 -14.66
C SER A 151 -0.78 -2.61 -13.70
N VAL A 152 -0.70 -1.40 -14.23
CA VAL A 152 -0.19 -0.23 -13.52
C VAL A 152 -1.23 0.86 -13.57
N VAL A 153 -1.55 1.40 -12.40
CA VAL A 153 -2.52 2.47 -12.25
C VAL A 153 -1.89 3.55 -11.38
N LEU A 154 -1.95 4.80 -11.84
CA LEU A 154 -1.73 5.94 -10.94
C LEU A 154 -2.86 5.92 -9.91
N SER A 155 -2.56 5.61 -8.66
CA SER A 155 -3.59 5.52 -7.62
C SER A 155 -4.15 6.90 -7.29
N ASN A 156 -3.26 7.86 -7.11
CA ASN A 156 -3.58 9.26 -6.95
C ASN A 156 -2.43 10.08 -7.52
N PHE A 157 -2.73 11.28 -7.99
CA PHE A 157 -1.79 12.06 -8.78
C PHE A 157 -2.18 13.53 -8.80
N VAL A 158 -1.24 14.35 -9.24
CA VAL A 158 -1.45 15.77 -9.58
C VAL A 158 -1.04 16.00 -11.03
N THR A 159 -1.44 17.14 -11.59
CA THR A 159 -0.82 17.62 -12.82
C THR A 159 0.63 18.04 -12.53
N VAL A 160 1.56 17.50 -13.30
CA VAL A 160 2.99 17.83 -13.19
C VAL A 160 3.23 19.20 -13.83
N ASN A 161 4.03 20.03 -13.16
CA ASN A 161 4.47 21.30 -13.73
C ASN A 161 5.82 21.11 -14.47
N PRO A 162 6.05 21.82 -15.58
CA PRO A 162 7.34 21.77 -16.28
C PRO A 162 8.49 22.26 -15.39
N GLY A 163 9.62 21.55 -15.38
CA GLY A 163 10.83 21.98 -14.68
C GLY A 163 10.69 22.06 -13.15
N SER A 164 9.74 21.33 -12.57
CA SER A 164 9.48 21.33 -11.13
C SER A 164 9.85 20.01 -10.46
N ASN A 165 9.94 20.05 -9.13
CA ASN A 165 9.96 18.85 -8.29
C ASN A 165 8.54 18.57 -7.78
N LEU A 166 8.16 17.30 -7.82
CA LEU A 166 6.94 16.80 -7.21
C LEU A 166 7.32 15.81 -6.10
N ASP A 167 7.09 16.19 -4.86
CA ASP A 167 7.31 15.30 -3.71
C ASP A 167 5.98 14.64 -3.35
N CYS A 168 6.01 13.32 -3.18
CA CYS A 168 4.85 12.49 -2.90
C CYS A 168 5.10 11.69 -1.63
N GLN A 169 4.24 11.86 -0.63
CA GLN A 169 4.22 11.08 0.61
C GLN A 169 2.99 10.15 0.59
N PRO A 170 3.16 8.87 0.21
CA PRO A 170 2.07 7.91 0.11
C PRO A 170 1.44 7.59 1.46
N VAL A 171 0.14 7.33 1.47
CA VAL A 171 -0.59 6.87 2.67
C VAL A 171 -1.11 5.45 2.44
N LEU A 172 -0.73 4.51 3.31
CA LEU A 172 -1.11 3.09 3.20
C LEU A 172 -2.50 2.82 3.80
N LYS A 173 -3.50 3.56 3.34
CA LYS A 173 -4.91 3.35 3.66
C LYS A 173 -5.67 3.06 2.38
N PHE A 174 -6.36 1.94 2.36
CA PHE A 174 -7.11 1.46 1.20
C PHE A 174 -8.59 1.43 1.53
N TYR A 175 -9.41 1.71 0.53
CA TYR A 175 -10.85 1.80 0.67
C TYR A 175 -11.53 0.86 -0.29
N VAL A 176 -12.65 0.29 0.17
CA VAL A 176 -13.60 -0.47 -0.65
C VAL A 176 -14.95 0.22 -0.57
N GLN A 177 -15.59 0.46 -1.71
CA GLN A 177 -16.90 1.09 -1.77
C GLN A 177 -17.78 0.43 -2.83
N VAL A 178 -19.09 0.43 -2.61
CA VAL A 178 -20.10 0.04 -3.59
C VAL A 178 -20.22 1.14 -4.66
N GLY A 179 -20.13 0.76 -5.92
CA GLY A 179 -20.28 1.68 -7.05
C GLY A 179 -19.52 1.23 -8.29
N GLU A 180 -19.57 2.06 -9.32
CA GLU A 180 -19.06 1.73 -10.66
C GLU A 180 -18.02 2.75 -11.11
N TYR A 181 -16.78 2.57 -10.66
CA TYR A 181 -15.61 3.25 -11.24
C TYR A 181 -14.66 2.22 -11.86
N THR A 182 -14.50 2.28 -13.18
CA THR A 182 -13.52 1.45 -13.89
C THR A 182 -12.09 1.77 -13.43
N ALA A 183 -11.25 0.75 -13.34
CA ALA A 183 -9.83 0.89 -13.02
C ALA A 183 -9.15 1.95 -13.93
N GLY A 184 -8.36 2.85 -13.34
CA GLY A 184 -7.67 3.92 -14.04
C GLY A 184 -8.51 5.15 -14.41
N THR A 185 -9.79 5.17 -14.05
CA THR A 185 -10.66 6.35 -14.22
C THR A 185 -10.66 7.22 -12.97
N VAL A 186 -10.75 8.54 -13.20
CA VAL A 186 -10.79 9.54 -12.12
C VAL A 186 -12.05 9.33 -11.30
N MET A 187 -11.91 9.30 -9.98
CA MET A 187 -13.03 9.14 -9.04
C MET A 187 -13.06 10.28 -8.03
N ASN A 188 -14.22 10.49 -7.41
CA ASN A 188 -14.38 11.48 -6.35
C ASN A 188 -14.04 10.87 -4.98
N PHE A 189 -12.80 11.05 -4.54
CA PHE A 189 -12.34 10.55 -3.24
C PHE A 189 -13.18 11.07 -2.07
N THR A 190 -13.44 12.38 -2.04
CA THR A 190 -14.15 13.02 -0.92
C THR A 190 -15.54 12.44 -0.72
N SER A 191 -16.30 12.23 -1.79
CA SER A 191 -17.63 11.60 -1.65
C SER A 191 -17.54 10.10 -1.41
N SER A 192 -16.63 9.41 -2.08
CA SER A 192 -16.57 7.94 -2.04
C SER A 192 -16.02 7.39 -0.71
N SER A 193 -15.20 8.17 0.00
CA SER A 193 -14.53 7.74 1.24
C SER A 193 -15.39 7.83 2.51
N VAL A 194 -16.49 8.59 2.50
CA VAL A 194 -17.30 8.87 3.71
C VAL A 194 -17.82 7.59 4.36
N ASP A 195 -18.42 6.71 3.56
CA ASP A 195 -19.04 5.47 4.01
C ASP A 195 -18.37 4.24 3.37
N ALA A 196 -17.07 4.32 3.09
CA ALA A 196 -16.31 3.21 2.53
C ALA A 196 -15.70 2.33 3.64
N ALA A 197 -15.47 1.06 3.34
CA ALA A 197 -14.68 0.20 4.23
C ALA A 197 -13.22 0.66 4.22
N LEU A 198 -12.68 1.01 5.40
CA LEU A 198 -11.27 1.40 5.54
C LEU A 198 -10.41 0.20 5.94
N CYS A 199 -9.42 -0.11 5.10
CA CYS A 199 -8.33 -1.03 5.38
C CYS A 199 -7.06 -0.23 5.69
N ASP A 200 -6.75 -0.06 6.98
CA ASP A 200 -5.61 0.74 7.44
C ASP A 200 -4.35 -0.12 7.61
N ALA A 201 -3.46 -0.07 6.61
CA ALA A 201 -2.18 -0.75 6.65
C ALA A 201 -1.07 0.08 7.33
N THR A 202 -1.39 1.29 7.85
CA THR A 202 -0.45 2.09 8.63
C THR A 202 -0.21 1.52 10.03
N GLU A 203 -1.00 0.52 10.45
CA GLU A 203 -0.85 -0.30 11.67
C GLU A 203 -0.26 -1.70 11.41
N GLY A 204 0.11 -1.99 10.16
CA GLY A 204 1.05 -3.09 9.85
C GLY A 204 0.34 -4.37 9.45
N TYR A 205 -0.99 -4.30 9.44
CA TYR A 205 -1.83 -5.29 8.80
C TYR A 205 -1.64 -5.24 7.30
N THR A 206 -1.40 -6.41 6.72
CA THR A 206 -1.30 -6.59 5.28
C THR A 206 -2.49 -7.37 4.72
N THR A 207 -3.35 -7.89 5.59
CA THR A 207 -4.53 -8.68 5.22
C THR A 207 -5.76 -8.06 5.88
N PHE A 208 -6.85 -7.92 5.14
CA PHE A 208 -8.11 -7.37 5.64
C PHE A 208 -9.27 -8.20 5.12
N ASN A 209 -10.15 -8.64 6.02
CA ASN A 209 -11.43 -9.26 5.66
C ASN A 209 -12.52 -8.20 5.78
N VAL A 210 -13.13 -7.86 4.65
CA VAL A 210 -14.13 -6.82 4.50
C VAL A 210 -15.46 -7.47 4.16
N VAL A 211 -16.48 -7.14 4.95
CA VAL A 211 -17.85 -7.62 4.75
C VAL A 211 -18.75 -6.41 4.52
N TYR A 212 -19.48 -6.41 3.41
CA TYR A 212 -20.60 -5.50 3.18
C TYR A 212 -21.88 -6.15 3.71
N ASN A 213 -22.49 -5.54 4.73
CA ASN A 213 -23.63 -6.11 5.45
C ASN A 213 -24.97 -5.81 4.74
N ALA A 214 -26.01 -6.57 5.10
CA ALA A 214 -27.34 -6.39 4.53
C ALA A 214 -28.00 -5.03 4.85
N ASP A 215 -27.55 -4.36 5.90
CA ASP A 215 -27.99 -3.02 6.30
C ASP A 215 -27.20 -1.88 5.61
N GLY A 216 -26.25 -2.21 4.73
CA GLY A 216 -25.41 -1.25 4.02
C GLY A 216 -24.17 -0.80 4.80
N THR A 217 -23.91 -1.37 5.98
CA THR A 217 -22.70 -1.08 6.76
C THR A 217 -21.52 -1.97 6.36
N TRP A 218 -20.33 -1.61 6.85
CA TRP A 218 -19.11 -2.38 6.65
C TRP A 218 -18.62 -3.01 7.94
N THR A 219 -18.08 -4.21 7.84
CA THR A 219 -17.25 -4.81 8.88
C THR A 219 -15.87 -5.08 8.30
N VAL A 220 -14.83 -4.49 8.91
CA VAL A 220 -13.44 -4.72 8.53
C VAL A 220 -12.72 -5.41 9.67
N THR A 221 -12.22 -6.60 9.41
CA THR A 221 -11.41 -7.37 10.36
C THR A 221 -9.99 -7.48 9.80
N PRO A 222 -9.01 -6.78 10.39
CA PRO A 222 -7.61 -6.95 10.03
C PRO A 222 -7.16 -8.40 10.32
N GLY A 223 -6.51 -9.02 9.36
CA GLY A 223 -5.91 -10.34 9.49
C GLY A 223 -4.50 -10.24 10.05
N VAL A 224 -4.12 -11.22 10.86
CA VAL A 224 -2.74 -11.36 11.36
C VAL A 224 -1.85 -12.15 10.40
N SER A 225 -2.29 -12.47 9.17
CA SER A 225 -1.47 -13.19 8.20
C SER A 225 -0.68 -12.24 7.29
N LYS A 226 0.60 -12.56 7.09
CA LYS A 226 1.46 -11.89 6.10
C LYS A 226 1.48 -12.72 4.83
N MET A 227 1.15 -12.06 3.72
CA MET A 227 1.16 -12.64 2.38
C MET A 227 2.38 -12.11 1.62
N SER A 228 3.12 -13.01 0.97
CA SER A 228 4.15 -12.63 0.02
C SER A 228 4.02 -13.38 -1.30
N ALA A 229 4.46 -12.76 -2.40
CA ALA A 229 4.56 -13.41 -3.70
C ALA A 229 6.01 -13.44 -4.21
N LYS A 230 6.32 -14.49 -4.96
CA LYS A 230 7.56 -14.63 -5.73
C LYS A 230 7.26 -15.29 -7.07
N ALA A 231 7.82 -14.74 -8.14
CA ALA A 231 7.83 -15.43 -9.44
C ALA A 231 8.84 -16.60 -9.40
N ASP A 232 8.42 -17.77 -9.88
CA ASP A 232 9.33 -18.88 -10.17
C ASP A 232 10.15 -18.62 -11.45
N ALA A 233 11.02 -19.55 -11.82
CA ALA A 233 11.85 -19.44 -13.02
C ALA A 233 11.04 -19.39 -14.34
N HIS A 234 9.76 -19.75 -14.30
CA HIS A 234 8.85 -19.77 -15.44
C HIS A 234 7.84 -18.61 -15.41
N GLY A 235 7.93 -17.71 -14.42
CA GLY A 235 7.04 -16.57 -14.26
C GLY A 235 5.73 -16.87 -13.53
N ASN A 236 5.53 -18.10 -13.02
CA ASN A 236 4.36 -18.40 -12.20
C ASN A 236 4.52 -17.77 -10.82
N LEU A 237 3.43 -17.25 -10.27
CA LEU A 237 3.41 -16.66 -8.94
C LEU A 237 3.24 -17.73 -7.87
N LEU A 238 4.26 -17.87 -7.02
CA LEU A 238 4.21 -18.62 -5.78
C LEU A 238 3.79 -17.69 -4.64
N PHE A 239 2.77 -18.10 -3.90
CA PHE A 239 2.27 -17.38 -2.73
C PHE A 239 2.74 -18.08 -1.46
N ASP A 240 3.22 -17.30 -0.51
CA ASP A 240 3.56 -17.74 0.84
C ASP A 240 2.71 -16.95 1.83
N GLU A 241 1.97 -17.69 2.67
CA GLU A 241 1.11 -17.12 3.70
C GLU A 241 1.59 -17.58 5.07
N GLN A 242 1.92 -16.60 5.92
CA GLN A 242 2.38 -16.86 7.27
C GLN A 242 1.46 -16.14 8.26
N ASP A 243 0.72 -16.91 9.06
CA ASP A 243 0.00 -16.36 10.20
C ASP A 243 1.00 -15.84 11.24
N LEU A 244 0.88 -14.57 11.61
CA LEU A 244 1.65 -13.95 12.67
C LEU A 244 0.98 -14.27 14.00
N ASN A 245 1.66 -15.05 14.81
CA ASN A 245 1.15 -15.51 16.09
C ASN A 245 1.75 -14.77 17.29
N THR A 246 2.60 -13.76 17.07
CA THR A 246 3.29 -13.06 18.15
C THR A 246 2.99 -11.56 18.10
N ASP A 247 2.40 -11.03 19.17
CA ASP A 247 2.30 -9.60 19.42
C ASP A 247 3.49 -9.13 20.27
N ILE A 248 4.16 -8.07 19.81
CA ILE A 248 5.24 -7.39 20.52
C ILE A 248 4.73 -6.02 20.93
N TYR A 249 4.61 -5.83 22.24
CA TYR A 249 4.18 -4.58 22.84
C TYR A 249 5.38 -3.73 23.24
N ASN A 250 5.14 -2.43 23.43
CA ASN A 250 6.10 -1.55 24.10
C ASN A 250 6.44 -2.06 25.52
N GLU A 251 7.47 -1.46 26.14
CA GLU A 251 7.94 -1.85 27.49
C GLU A 251 6.82 -1.83 28.55
N ALA A 252 5.89 -0.87 28.44
CA ALA A 252 4.73 -0.75 29.33
C ALA A 252 3.66 -1.82 29.09
N GLY A 253 3.73 -2.56 27.98
CA GLY A 253 2.73 -3.54 27.58
C GLY A 253 1.39 -2.94 27.16
N THR A 254 1.32 -1.65 26.83
CA THR A 254 0.06 -0.95 26.50
C THR A 254 -0.29 -1.06 25.04
N ASP A 255 0.69 -0.92 24.16
CA ASP A 255 0.50 -0.78 22.71
C ASP A 255 1.29 -1.84 21.97
N ILE A 256 0.65 -2.48 20.97
CA ILE A 256 1.32 -3.38 20.03
C ILE A 256 2.13 -2.52 19.07
N ILE A 257 3.45 -2.65 19.11
CA ILE A 257 4.36 -1.86 18.25
C ILE A 257 4.90 -2.68 17.08
N CYS A 258 4.80 -4.02 17.16
CA CYS A 258 5.19 -4.93 16.10
C CYS A 258 4.48 -6.28 16.28
N ARG A 259 4.29 -7.02 15.18
CA ARG A 259 3.87 -8.41 15.20
C ARG A 259 4.85 -9.27 14.42
N GLY A 260 4.88 -10.55 14.70
CA GLY A 260 5.72 -11.50 13.98
C GLY A 260 5.26 -12.94 14.15
N TYR A 261 6.08 -13.86 13.68
CA TYR A 261 5.85 -15.29 13.79
C TYR A 261 6.98 -15.95 14.58
N THR A 262 6.61 -16.81 15.53
CA THR A 262 7.53 -17.68 16.27
C THR A 262 6.99 -19.10 16.29
N THR A 263 7.88 -20.08 16.14
CA THR A 263 7.61 -21.48 16.50
C THR A 263 7.99 -21.78 17.95
N ASN A 264 8.70 -20.85 18.61
CA ASN A 264 9.29 -21.04 19.92
C ASN A 264 8.48 -20.27 20.96
N THR A 265 7.97 -20.98 21.96
CA THR A 265 7.30 -20.42 23.14
C THR A 265 8.22 -20.38 24.36
N THR A 266 9.51 -20.69 24.19
CA THR A 266 10.51 -20.72 25.25
C THR A 266 11.70 -19.84 24.90
N SER A 267 12.29 -19.21 25.92
CA SER A 267 13.44 -18.33 25.77
C SER A 267 14.69 -19.12 25.35
N PRO A 268 15.49 -18.65 24.36
CA PRO A 268 15.29 -17.43 23.59
C PRO A 268 14.19 -17.55 22.52
N PHE A 269 13.30 -16.57 22.45
CA PHE A 269 12.24 -16.47 21.45
C PHE A 269 12.81 -15.86 20.17
N THR A 270 12.72 -16.57 19.04
CA THR A 270 13.08 -16.00 17.74
C THR A 270 11.80 -15.63 17.01
N VAL A 271 11.54 -14.34 16.89
CA VAL A 271 10.38 -13.81 16.17
C VAL A 271 10.84 -13.35 14.79
N THR A 272 10.27 -13.98 13.77
CA THR A 272 10.50 -13.69 12.35
C THR A 272 9.34 -12.89 11.77
N HIS A 273 9.47 -12.46 10.52
CA HIS A 273 8.41 -11.79 9.77
C HIS A 273 7.84 -10.52 10.44
N LEU A 274 8.69 -9.77 11.15
CA LEU A 274 8.30 -8.55 11.86
C LEU A 274 7.55 -7.56 10.93
N THR A 275 6.40 -7.07 11.37
CA THR A 275 5.59 -6.07 10.63
C THR A 275 6.25 -4.69 10.64
N TYR A 276 6.88 -4.32 11.75
CA TYR A 276 7.58 -3.06 11.96
C TYR A 276 8.97 -3.31 12.55
N PRO A 277 9.89 -3.82 11.74
CA PRO A 277 11.22 -4.12 12.22
C PRO A 277 11.93 -2.90 12.80
N ASP A 278 11.61 -1.69 12.34
CA ASP A 278 12.26 -0.45 12.79
C ASP A 278 11.82 -0.02 14.19
N ASN A 279 10.69 -0.51 14.68
CA ASN A 279 10.21 -0.26 16.05
C ASN A 279 10.91 -1.18 17.08
N ILE A 280 11.66 -2.17 16.62
CA ILE A 280 12.38 -3.12 17.47
C ILE A 280 13.88 -2.78 17.46
N HIS A 281 14.40 -2.47 18.64
CA HIS A 281 15.76 -2.02 18.87
C HIS A 281 16.56 -3.09 19.62
N TYR A 282 17.83 -3.23 19.25
CA TYR A 282 18.78 -4.07 19.99
C TYR A 282 18.90 -3.57 21.44
N LEU A 283 18.84 -4.49 22.41
CA LEU A 283 18.77 -4.24 23.86
C LEU A 283 17.52 -3.48 24.34
N GLY A 284 16.51 -3.31 23.50
CA GLY A 284 15.22 -2.77 23.93
C GLY A 284 14.43 -3.78 24.76
N ALA A 285 13.65 -3.29 25.72
CA ALA A 285 12.74 -4.07 26.54
C ALA A 285 11.31 -4.06 25.95
N TYR A 286 10.68 -5.23 25.92
CA TYR A 286 9.38 -5.44 25.28
C TYR A 286 8.56 -6.48 26.04
N MET A 287 7.23 -6.40 25.90
CA MET A 287 6.33 -7.46 26.35
C MET A 287 5.90 -8.29 25.13
N LEU A 288 6.07 -9.61 25.19
CA LEU A 288 5.66 -10.53 24.11
C LEU A 288 4.43 -11.33 24.53
N SER A 289 3.49 -11.51 23.61
CA SER A 289 2.38 -12.46 23.72
C SER A 289 2.38 -13.34 22.48
N VAL A 290 2.38 -14.66 22.67
CA VAL A 290 2.32 -15.66 21.60
C VAL A 290 0.96 -16.35 21.66
N ASP A 291 0.27 -16.45 20.53
CA ASP A 291 -1.06 -17.05 20.38
C ASP A 291 -2.11 -16.47 21.35
N GLY A 292 -2.02 -15.16 21.63
CA GLY A 292 -2.88 -14.49 22.61
C GLY A 292 -2.63 -14.91 24.07
N GLY A 293 -1.51 -15.59 24.33
CA GLY A 293 -1.07 -16.01 25.65
C GLY A 293 -0.63 -14.85 26.56
N PRO A 294 -0.16 -15.15 27.78
CA PRO A 294 0.24 -14.13 28.74
C PRO A 294 1.38 -13.27 28.21
N ARG A 295 1.34 -11.98 28.53
CA ARG A 295 2.41 -11.04 28.21
C ARG A 295 3.62 -11.34 29.09
N THR A 296 4.76 -11.55 28.45
CA THR A 296 6.01 -11.86 29.15
C THR A 296 7.07 -10.82 28.83
N GLY A 297 7.71 -10.27 29.86
CA GLY A 297 8.78 -9.28 29.72
C GLY A 297 10.04 -9.93 29.14
N THR A 298 10.63 -9.28 28.15
CA THR A 298 11.84 -9.76 27.46
C THR A 298 12.71 -8.60 27.00
N ASN A 299 13.98 -8.90 26.75
CA ASN A 299 14.92 -8.00 26.11
C ASN A 299 15.30 -8.51 24.72
N CYS A 300 15.32 -7.63 23.74
CA CYS A 300 15.80 -7.93 22.40
C CYS A 300 17.33 -8.11 22.42
N THR A 301 17.80 -9.34 22.24
CA THR A 301 19.22 -9.70 22.28
C THR A 301 19.85 -9.87 20.90
N LEU A 302 19.05 -9.85 19.84
CA LEU A 302 19.52 -9.86 18.47
C LEU A 302 18.48 -9.26 17.53
N LYS A 303 18.89 -8.47 16.54
CA LYS A 303 18.00 -7.85 15.56
C LYS A 303 18.62 -7.87 14.17
N ASN A 304 17.99 -8.62 13.26
CA ASN A 304 18.39 -8.76 11.85
C ASN A 304 17.19 -8.50 10.94
N ASN A 305 17.06 -7.28 10.40
CA ASN A 305 15.96 -6.88 9.50
C ASN A 305 14.59 -7.32 10.06
N ALA A 306 13.88 -8.22 9.38
CA ALA A 306 12.57 -8.71 9.78
C ALA A 306 12.59 -9.83 10.85
N THR A 307 13.72 -10.07 11.51
CA THR A 307 13.87 -11.07 12.57
C THR A 307 14.49 -10.46 13.83
N ALA A 308 13.96 -10.79 15.00
CA ALA A 308 14.51 -10.43 16.29
C ALA A 308 14.53 -11.63 17.25
N GLN A 309 15.48 -11.65 18.17
CA GLN A 309 15.57 -12.63 19.25
C GLN A 309 15.34 -11.94 20.58
N PHE A 310 14.53 -12.55 21.44
CA PHE A 310 14.15 -12.02 22.74
C PHE A 310 14.49 -13.02 23.84
N THR A 311 15.04 -12.54 24.96
CA THR A 311 15.32 -13.35 26.15
C THR A 311 14.63 -12.78 27.38
N HIS A 312 14.26 -13.63 28.34
CA HIS A 312 13.90 -13.16 29.68
C HIS A 312 15.12 -12.63 30.42
#